data_AF-A0A248JM64-F1
#
_entry.id   AF-A0A248JM64-F1
#
_cell.length_a   1.000
_cell.length_b   1.000
_cell.length_c   1.000
_cell.angle_alpha   90.00
_cell.angle_beta   90.00
_cell.angle_gamma   90.00
#
_symmetry.space_group_name_H-M   'P 1'
#
loop_
_entity.id
_entity.type
_entity.pdbx_description
1 polymer ?
#
loop_
_entity_poly.entity_id
_entity_poly.type
_entity_poly.pdbx_seq_one_letter_code
_entity_poly.pdbx_strand_id
1 'polypeptide(L)' 'MTQYSTYSLVLREHIADLDPLIDRWTSGHFRLTGAAHDEAEEFVDRLKDLRAELASRIARPDLEGRMTPQVADGMTVR' A
#
# COMPACT_ATOMS: atom_id res chain seq x y z
N MET A 1 -16.52 -15.26 -15.43
CA MET A 1 -16.23 -14.16 -14.47
C MET A 1 -14.75 -13.85 -14.57
N THR A 2 -14.41 -12.61 -14.92
CA THR A 2 -13.07 -12.22 -15.37
C THR A 2 -12.15 -11.93 -14.18
N GLN A 3 -10.88 -12.34 -14.30
CA GLN A 3 -9.80 -12.14 -13.33
C GLN A 3 -9.69 -10.69 -12.82
N TYR A 4 -10.00 -9.70 -13.66
CA TYR A 4 -10.07 -8.27 -13.31
C TYR A 4 -11.08 -7.96 -12.19
N SER A 5 -12.18 -8.72 -12.11
CA SER A 5 -13.20 -8.55 -11.07
C SER A 5 -12.70 -9.02 -9.70
N THR A 6 -11.92 -10.11 -9.65
CA THR A 6 -11.35 -10.63 -8.41
C THR A 6 -10.18 -9.76 -7.95
N TYR A 7 -9.31 -9.35 -8.87
CA TYR A 7 -8.18 -8.49 -8.54
C TYR A 7 -8.62 -7.12 -7.99
N SER A 8 -9.62 -6.49 -8.62
CA SER A 8 -10.19 -5.23 -8.12
C SER A 8 -10.84 -5.37 -6.73
N LEU A 9 -11.39 -6.56 -6.41
CA LEU A 9 -11.93 -6.84 -5.07
C LEU A 9 -10.81 -6.90 -4.03
N VAL A 10 -9.75 -7.65 -4.31
CA VAL A 10 -8.57 -7.77 -3.43
C VAL A 10 -7.93 -6.39 -3.17
N LEU A 11 -7.82 -5.54 -4.18
CA LEU A 11 -7.31 -4.18 -3.99
C LEU A 11 -8.19 -3.34 -3.05
N ARG A 12 -9.52 -3.49 -3.14
CA ARG A 12 -10.45 -2.79 -2.24
C ARG A 12 -10.36 -3.30 -0.81
N GLU A 13 -10.19 -4.61 -0.62
CA GLU A 13 -9.99 -5.20 0.71
C GLU A 13 -8.70 -4.66 1.35
N HIS A 14 -7.59 -4.62 0.60
CA HIS A 14 -6.35 -4.03 1.10
C HIS A 14 -6.47 -2.55 1.46
N ILE A 15 -7.20 -1.75 0.67
CA ILE A 15 -7.47 -0.34 1.04
C ILE A 15 -8.30 -0.29 2.34
N ALA A 16 -9.31 -1.15 2.48
CA ALA A 16 -10.15 -1.21 3.67
C ALA A 16 -9.37 -1.64 4.93
N ASP A 17 -8.31 -2.43 4.79
CA ASP A 17 -7.40 -2.78 5.89
C ASP A 17 -6.44 -1.62 6.25
N LEU A 18 -6.00 -0.85 5.25
CA LEU A 18 -5.09 0.29 5.45
C LEU A 18 -5.78 1.50 6.08
N ASP A 19 -7.03 1.77 5.73
CA ASP A 19 -7.79 2.94 6.18
C ASP A 19 -7.84 3.05 7.73
N PRO A 20 -8.24 2.01 8.48
CA PRO A 20 -8.25 2.05 9.95
C PRO A 20 -6.86 2.21 10.57
N LEU A 21 -5.82 1.66 9.94
CA LEU A 21 -4.45 1.78 10.44
C LEU A 21 -3.97 3.23 10.32
N ILE A 22 -4.14 3.84 9.15
CA ILE A 22 -3.79 5.24 8.91
C ILE A 22 -4.57 6.15 9.86
N ASP A 23 -5.90 5.98 9.94
CA ASP A 23 -6.75 6.81 10.80
C ASP A 23 -6.34 6.74 12.27
N ARG A 24 -6.07 5.52 12.77
CA ARG A 24 -5.60 5.31 14.15
C ARG A 24 -4.29 6.04 14.42
N TRP A 25 -3.34 6.02 13.49
CA TRP A 25 -2.07 6.71 13.65
C TRP A 25 -2.22 8.24 13.57
N THR A 26 -3.06 8.74 12.66
CA THR A 26 -3.28 10.19 12.50
C THR A 26 -4.17 10.80 13.59
N SER A 27 -4.96 9.98 14.29
CA SER A 27 -5.85 10.43 15.38
C SER A 27 -5.11 10.94 16.63
N GLY A 28 -3.77 10.84 16.67
CA GLY A 28 -2.97 11.24 17.83
C GLY A 28 -3.08 10.26 19.01
N HIS A 29 -3.58 9.05 18.78
CA HIS A 29 -3.71 8.01 19.81
C HIS A 29 -2.34 7.57 20.38
N PHE A 30 -1.27 7.69 19.60
CA PHE A 30 0.09 7.32 20.02
C PHE A 30 0.87 8.55 20.48
N ARG A 31 1.37 8.50 21.72
CA ARG A 31 2.32 9.50 22.24
C ARG A 31 3.73 8.97 22.06
N LEU A 32 4.30 9.22 20.88
CA LEU A 32 5.70 8.96 20.58
C LEU A 32 6.48 10.27 20.66
N THR A 33 7.78 10.19 20.93
CA THR A 33 8.66 11.36 21.04
C THR A 33 10.03 11.07 20.46
N GLY A 34 10.69 12.08 19.90
CA GLY A 34 12.01 11.95 19.30
C GLY A 34 12.00 11.02 18.08
N ALA A 35 13.08 10.27 17.87
CA ALA A 35 13.24 9.41 16.69
C ALA A 35 12.07 8.42 16.46
N ALA A 36 11.45 7.92 17.52
CA ALA A 36 10.29 7.02 17.40
C ALA A 36 9.05 7.71 16.81
N HIS A 37 8.90 9.02 17.02
CA HIS A 37 7.84 9.80 16.38
C HIS A 37 8.13 9.99 14.90
N ASP A 38 9.35 10.40 14.56
CA ASP A 38 9.77 10.65 13.18
C ASP A 38 9.66 9.38 12.32
N GLU A 39 10.13 8.24 12.85
CA GLU A 39 10.01 6.93 12.18
C GLU A 39 8.55 6.51 11.99
N ALA A 40 7.68 6.79 12.97
CA ALA A 40 6.27 6.48 12.88
C ALA A 40 5.55 7.38 11.85
N GLU A 41 5.91 8.66 11.76
CA GLU A 41 5.40 9.55 10.72
C GLU A 41 5.81 9.08 9.33
N GLU A 42 7.09 8.74 9.14
CA GLU A 42 7.58 8.22 7.86
C GLU A 42 6.86 6.91 7.48
N PHE A 43 6.65 6.02 8.45
CA PHE A 43 5.91 4.79 8.21
C PHE A 43 4.46 5.05 7.79
N VAL A 44 3.78 5.99 8.45
CA VAL A 44 2.40 6.38 8.11
C VAL A 44 2.33 7.00 6.72
N ASP A 45 3.30 7.81 6.32
CA ASP A 45 3.34 8.38 4.98
C ASP A 45 3.54 7.31 3.90
N ARG A 46 4.39 6.31 4.16
CA ARG A 46 4.50 5.13 3.26
C ARG A 46 3.17 4.36 3.15
N LEU A 47 2.40 4.26 4.22
CA LEU A 47 1.06 3.62 4.17
C LEU A 47 0.07 4.43 3.31
N LYS A 48 0.10 5.76 3.41
CA LYS A 48 -0.73 6.65 2.58
C LYS A 48 -0.36 6.53 1.10
N ASP A 49 0.94 6.49 0.78
CA ASP A 49 1.43 6.32 -0.58
C ASP A 49 0.98 4.98 -1.17
N LEU A 50 1.14 3.89 -0.41
CA LEU A 50 0.67 2.56 -0.82
C LEU A 50 -0.84 2.56 -1.07
N ARG A 51 -1.63 3.12 -0.16
CA ARG A 51 -3.09 3.24 -0.33
C ARG A 51 -3.44 4.02 -1.60
N ALA A 52 -2.76 5.13 -1.87
CA ALA A 52 -2.98 5.94 -3.08
C ALA A 52 -2.64 5.15 -4.35
N GLU A 53 -1.57 4.37 -4.33
CA GLU A 53 -1.19 3.48 -5.43
C GLU A 53 -2.26 2.42 -5.70
N LEU A 54 -2.75 1.73 -4.67
CA LEU A 54 -3.82 0.74 -4.81
C LEU A 54 -5.11 1.37 -5.36
N ALA A 55 -5.47 2.57 -4.88
CA ALA A 55 -6.63 3.30 -5.39
C ALA A 55 -6.46 3.70 -6.87
N SER A 56 -5.25 4.11 -7.26
CA SER A 56 -4.93 4.43 -8.66
C SER A 56 -5.07 3.21 -9.57
N ARG A 57 -4.66 2.03 -9.11
CA ARG A 57 -4.79 0.77 -9.86
C ARG A 57 -6.26 0.39 -10.08
N ILE A 58 -7.13 0.59 -9.08
CA ILE A 58 -8.58 0.41 -9.24
C ILE A 58 -9.16 1.39 -10.28
N ALA A 59 -8.68 2.64 -10.30
CA ALA A 59 -9.18 3.68 -11.20
C ALA A 59 -8.70 3.51 -12.65
N ARG A 60 -7.61 2.76 -12.90
CA ARG A 60 -7.01 2.54 -14.23
C ARG A 60 -6.57 1.08 -14.42
N PRO A 61 -7.53 0.14 -14.53
CA PRO A 61 -7.21 -1.28 -14.73
C PRO A 61 -6.50 -1.58 -16.06
N ASP A 62 -6.55 -0.64 -17.01
CA ASP A 62 -5.93 -0.70 -18.34
C ASP A 62 -4.41 -0.45 -18.36
N LEU A 63 -3.83 0.15 -17.31
CA LEU A 63 -2.38 0.40 -17.22
C LEU A 63 -1.58 -0.77 -16.62
N GLU A 64 -2.24 -1.71 -15.96
CA GLU A 64 -1.59 -2.83 -15.26
C GLU A 64 -1.03 -3.90 -16.20
N GLY A 65 -1.51 -3.98 -17.44
CA GLY A 65 -0.95 -4.87 -18.47
C GLY A 65 0.52 -4.56 -18.84
N ARG A 66 1.07 -3.40 -18.42
CA ARG A 66 2.49 -3.05 -18.58
C ARG A 66 3.35 -3.28 -17.34
N MET A 67 2.75 -3.54 -16.17
CA MET A 67 3.48 -3.73 -14.91
C MET A 67 3.41 -5.19 -14.45
N THR A 68 3.62 -6.15 -15.35
CA THR A 68 4.06 -7.48 -14.92
C THR A 68 5.51 -7.41 -14.46
N PRO A 69 5.86 -8.16 -13.39
CA PRO A 69 6.95 -7.79 -12.50
C PRO A 69 8.31 -7.99 -13.15
N GLN A 70 9.12 -6.94 -13.19
CA GLN A 70 10.57 -7.13 -13.09
C GLN A 70 10.83 -7.59 -11.66
N VAL A 71 10.56 -8.87 -11.39
CA VAL A 71 11.26 -9.58 -10.32
C VAL A 71 12.72 -9.39 -10.67
N ALA A 72 13.38 -8.54 -9.90
CA ALA A 72 14.80 -8.33 -10.00
C ALA A 72 15.48 -9.68 -9.85
N ASP A 73 15.91 -10.20 -11.00
CA ASP A 73 16.89 -11.26 -11.13
C ASP A 73 18.15 -10.73 -10.45
N GLY A 74 18.37 -11.13 -9.20
CA GLY A 74 19.38 -10.51 -8.37
C GLY A 74 19.43 -11.09 -6.97
N MET A 75 19.83 -12.35 -6.83
CA MET A 75 21.12 -12.70 -6.19
C MET A 75 21.19 -14.23 -6.02
N THR A 76 22.03 -14.85 -6.83
CA THR A 76 22.60 -16.18 -6.59
C THR A 76 23.45 -16.16 -5.32
N VAL A 77 23.26 -17.13 -4.42
CA VAL A 77 24.33 -17.61 -3.56
C VAL A 77 24.31 -19.13 -3.59
N ARG A 78 25.50 -19.67 -3.88
CA ARG A 78 25.88 -21.07 -4.08
C ARG A 78 25.69 -21.94 -2.84
#